data_AF-A0A8I1DQ55-F1
#
_entry.id   AF-A0A8I1DQ55-F1
#
_cell.length_a   1.000
_cell.length_b   1.000
_cell.length_c   1.000
_cell.angle_alpha   90.00
_cell.angle_beta   90.00
_cell.angle_gamma   90.00
#
_symmetry.space_group_name_H-M   'P 1'
#
loop_
_entity.id
_entity.type
_entity.pdbx_description
1 polymer ?
#
loop_
_entity_poly.entity_id
_entity_poly.type
_entity_poly.pdbx_seq_one_letter_code
_entity_poly.pdbx_strand_id
1 'polypeptide(L)' 'INDLVKIKPDETFSAAKANDSAKAITDYLGELGYAFANVNPNPQLDRAKHEADLTFYVDPSRRVYVRRIQIGGNTRTR' A
#
# COMPACT_ATOMS: atom_id res chain seq x y z
N ILE A 1 0.40 -7.86 -8.52
CA ILE A 1 -0.31 -7.58 -7.25
C ILE A 1 -0.15 -8.74 -6.27
N ASN A 2 -0.40 -10.00 -6.66
CA ASN A 2 -0.26 -11.15 -5.75
C ASN A 2 1.15 -11.29 -5.12
N ASP A 3 2.22 -10.97 -5.84
CA ASP A 3 3.60 -11.01 -5.27
C ASP A 3 3.90 -9.92 -4.22
N LEU A 4 3.04 -8.91 -4.07
CA LEU A 4 3.22 -7.83 -3.10
C LEU A 4 2.62 -8.19 -1.73
N VAL A 5 1.78 -9.22 -1.67
CA VAL A 5 1.18 -9.71 -0.44
C VAL A 5 2.18 -10.65 0.23
N LYS A 6 2.86 -10.16 1.26
CA LYS A 6 3.91 -10.90 1.98
C LYS A 6 3.36 -11.91 3.00
N ILE A 7 2.04 -12.02 3.10
CA ILE A 7 1.35 -12.88 4.08
C ILE A 7 0.92 -14.14 3.36
N LYS A 8 1.31 -15.29 3.90
CA LYS A 8 0.87 -16.60 3.39
C LYS A 8 -0.33 -17.13 4.18
N PRO A 9 -1.19 -17.95 3.55
CA PRO A 9 -2.15 -18.77 4.29
C PRO A 9 -1.40 -19.62 5.33
N ASP A 10 -2.01 -19.84 6.51
CA ASP A 10 -1.47 -20.56 7.67
C ASP A 10 -0.27 -19.92 8.40
N GLU A 11 0.08 -18.67 8.08
CA GLU A 11 1.10 -17.93 8.83
C GLU A 11 0.49 -17.16 10.01
N THR A 12 1.22 -17.06 11.12
CA THR A 12 0.81 -16.24 12.27
C THR A 12 0.51 -14.80 11.83
N PHE A 13 -0.71 -14.36 12.09
CA PHE A 13 -1.14 -13.01 11.75
C PHE A 13 -0.22 -11.96 12.38
N SER A 14 0.28 -11.05 11.54
CA SER A 14 1.08 -9.91 11.98
C SER A 14 0.55 -8.63 11.35
N ALA A 15 0.07 -7.72 12.19
CA ALA A 15 -0.40 -6.41 11.76
C ALA A 15 0.70 -5.61 11.04
N ALA A 16 1.97 -5.78 11.43
CA ALA A 16 3.11 -5.16 10.75
C ALA A 16 3.23 -5.65 9.30
N LYS A 17 3.16 -6.96 9.06
CA LYS A 17 3.20 -7.52 7.69
C LYS A 17 2.01 -7.10 6.84
N ALA A 18 0.84 -6.92 7.45
CA ALA A 18 -0.35 -6.43 6.75
C ALA A 18 -0.17 -4.99 6.28
N ASN A 19 0.37 -4.14 7.16
CA ASN A 19 0.70 -2.75 6.82
C ASN A 19 1.80 -2.67 5.77
N ASP A 20 2.83 -3.51 5.84
CA ASP A 20 3.89 -3.58 4.84
C ASP A 20 3.35 -4.00 3.46
N SER A 21 2.42 -4.95 3.44
CA SER A 21 1.76 -5.38 2.20
C SER A 21 0.87 -4.26 1.64
N ALA A 22 0.11 -3.57 2.49
CA ALA A 22 -0.69 -2.41 2.08
C ALA A 22 0.20 -1.29 1.50
N LYS A 23 1.33 -1.00 2.14
CA LYS A 23 2.32 -0.03 1.65
C LYS A 23 2.88 -0.45 0.29
N ALA A 24 3.26 -1.71 0.12
CA ALA A 24 3.77 -2.22 -1.15
C ALA A 24 2.76 -2.08 -2.30
N ILE A 25 1.47 -2.29 -2.02
CA ILE A 25 0.39 -2.07 -3.00
C ILE A 25 0.26 -0.58 -3.32
N THR A 26 0.29 0.30 -2.32
CA THR A 26 0.26 1.76 -2.53
C THR A 26 1.45 2.23 -3.37
N ASP A 27 2.66 1.76 -3.08
CA ASP A 27 3.88 2.12 -3.81
C ASP A 27 3.79 1.67 -5.28
N TYR A 28 3.32 0.45 -5.53
CA TYR A 28 3.08 -0.07 -6.89
C TYR A 28 2.04 0.76 -7.67
N LEU A 29 0.94 1.16 -7.01
CA LEU A 29 -0.06 2.04 -7.62
C LEU A 29 0.52 3.44 -7.89
N GLY A 30 1.39 3.93 -7.00
CA GLY A 30 2.15 5.16 -7.19
C GLY A 30 3.01 5.13 -8.46
N GLU A 31 3.73 4.05 -8.72
CA GLU A 31 4.52 3.86 -9.95
C GLU A 31 3.66 3.89 -11.23
N LEU A 32 2.41 3.42 -11.14
CA LEU A 32 1.45 3.48 -12.24
C LEU A 32 0.86 4.89 -12.46
N GLY A 33 1.13 5.82 -11.55
CA GLY A 33 0.67 7.22 -11.60
C GLY A 33 -0.51 7.52 -10.67
N TYR A 34 -0.91 6.60 -9.80
CA TYR A 34 -1.94 6.83 -8.77
C TYR A 34 -1.30 7.38 -7.49
N ALA A 35 -0.86 8.64 -7.53
CA ALA A 35 -0.11 9.26 -6.42
C ALA A 35 -0.91 9.40 -5.11
N PHE A 36 -2.24 9.22 -5.16
CA PHE A 36 -3.15 9.32 -4.01
C PHE A 36 -3.93 8.02 -3.79
N ALA A 37 -3.39 6.88 -4.23
CA ALA A 37 -3.98 5.59 -3.94
C ALA A 37 -3.99 5.36 -2.42
N ASN A 38 -5.14 4.91 -1.90
CA ASN A 38 -5.31 4.52 -0.51
C ASN A 38 -5.52 3.01 -0.44
N VAL A 39 -4.76 2.33 0.42
CA VAL A 39 -4.91 0.90 0.67
C VAL A 39 -5.14 0.69 2.15
N ASN A 40 -6.34 0.23 2.51
CA ASN A 40 -6.75 0.01 3.88
C ASN A 40 -6.85 -1.50 4.18
N PRO A 41 -5.98 -2.06 5.04
CA PRO A 41 -6.13 -3.42 5.51
C PRO A 41 -7.25 -3.50 6.56
N ASN A 42 -8.21 -4.39 6.34
CA ASN A 42 -9.28 -4.72 7.29
C ASN A 42 -9.15 -6.19 7.74
N PRO A 43 -8.48 -6.45 8.89
CA PRO A 43 -8.42 -7.77 9.48
C PRO A 43 -9.72 -8.10 10.21
N GLN A 44 -10.38 -9.17 9.81
CA GLN A 44 -11.54 -9.75 10.47
C GLN A 44 -11.08 -10.98 11.27
N LEU A 45 -11.12 -10.89 12.59
CA LEU A 45 -10.72 -12.00 13.47
C LEU A 45 -11.90 -12.93 13.73
N ASP A 46 -11.77 -14.19 13.33
CA ASP A 46 -12.65 -15.28 13.77
C ASP A 46 -12.08 -15.90 15.06
N ARG A 47 -12.68 -15.53 16.20
CA ARG A 47 -12.26 -16.03 17.52
C ARG A 47 -12.65 -17.49 17.78
N ALA A 48 -13.62 -18.03 17.04
CA ALA A 48 -14.05 -19.42 17.20
C ALA A 48 -13.08 -20.39 16.49
N LYS A 49 -12.56 -19.97 15.34
CA LYS A 49 -11.57 -20.74 14.57
C LYS A 49 -10.12 -20.37 14.85
N HIS A 50 -9.88 -19.29 15.59
CA HIS A 50 -8.55 -18.70 15.78
C HIS A 50 -7.87 -18.29 14.46
N GLU A 51 -8.67 -17.87 13.49
CA GLU A 51 -8.23 -17.44 12.16
C GLU A 51 -8.43 -15.93 12.00
N ALA A 52 -7.61 -15.30 11.15
CA ALA A 52 -7.72 -13.88 10.82
C ALA A 52 -7.85 -13.73 9.31
N ASP A 53 -9.04 -13.34 8.86
CA ASP A 53 -9.32 -13.03 7.47
C ASP A 53 -8.83 -11.62 7.16
N LEU A 54 -7.88 -11.48 6.23
CA LEU A 54 -7.35 -10.18 5.86
C LEU A 54 -7.94 -9.70 4.53
N THR A 55 -8.77 -8.66 4.60
CA THR A 55 -9.32 -8.02 3.40
C THR A 55 -8.59 -6.71 3.14
N PHE A 56 -8.07 -6.50 1.93
CA PHE A 56 -7.48 -5.22 1.54
C PHE A 56 -8.45 -4.43 0.68
N TYR A 57 -8.85 -3.25 1.15
CA TYR A 57 -9.62 -2.30 0.36
C TYR A 57 -8.66 -1.37 -0.37
N VAL A 58 -8.70 -1.39 -1.70
CA VAL A 58 -7.82 -0.60 -2.56
C VAL A 58 -8.66 0.46 -3.28
N ASP A 59 -8.40 1.72 -2.99
CA ASP A 59 -8.94 2.85 -3.72
C ASP A 59 -7.81 3.56 -4.48
N PRO A 60 -7.65 3.32 -5.79
CA PRO A 60 -6.60 3.95 -6.59
C PRO A 60 -6.84 5.45 -6.83
N SER A 61 -8.05 5.97 -6.59
CA SER A 61 -8.43 7.36 -6.89
C SER A 61 -8.05 7.78 -8.32
N ARG A 62 -7.58 9.02 -8.52
CA ARG A 62 -7.22 9.58 -9.84
C ARG A 62 -5.75 9.35 -10.19
N ARG A 63 -5.51 9.06 -11.47
CA ARG A 63 -4.17 9.07 -12.06
C ARG A 63 -3.67 10.51 -12.25
N VAL A 64 -2.42 10.76 -11.90
CA VAL A 64 -1.79 12.08 -11.92
C VAL A 64 -0.58 12.06 -12.85
N TYR A 65 -0.36 13.17 -13.55
CA TYR A 65 0.78 13.35 -14.45
C TYR A 65 1.61 14.55 -13.99
N VAL A 66 2.93 14.39 -13.98
CA VAL A 66 3.85 15.48 -13.65
C VAL A 66 4.10 16.31 -14.91
N ARG A 67 3.54 17.51 -14.97
CA ARG A 67 3.79 18.45 -16.09
C ARG A 67 5.10 19.21 -15.94
N ARG A 68 5.42 19.65 -14.73
CA ARG A 68 6.60 20.48 -14.42
C ARG A 68 7.01 20.26 -12.97
N ILE A 69 8.31 20.11 -12.74
CA ILE A 69 8.91 20.13 -11.40
C ILE A 69 9.58 21.49 -11.23
N GLN A 70 9.26 22.20 -10.15
CA GLN A 70 9.93 23.43 -9.77
C GLN A 70 10.86 23.15 -8.61
N ILE A 71 12.15 23.41 -8.80
CA ILE A 71 13.16 23.27 -7.74
C ILE A 71 13.39 24.68 -7.19
N GLY A 72 13.09 24.88 -5.90
CA GLY A 72 13.38 26.11 -5.18
C GLY A 72 14.69 26.03 -4.40
N GLY A 73 15.35 27.16 -4.18
CA GLY A 73 16.47 27.27 -3.23
C GLY A 73 17.84 26.75 -3.71
N ASN A 74 18.02 26.50 -5.01
CA ASN A 74 19.29 26.06 -5.61
C ASN A 74 20.29 27.21 -5.87
N THR A 75 20.38 28.19 -4.96
CA THR A 75 21.15 29.42 -5.16
C THR A 75 22.68 29.18 -5.19
N ARG A 76 23.17 28.10 -4.59
CA ARG A 76 24.62 27.81 -4.46
C ARG A 76 25.09 26.56 -5.21
N THR A 77 24.21 25.62 -5.46
CA THR A 77 24.52 24.33 -6.11
C THR A 77 23.58 24.19 -7.28
N ARG A 78 24.13 24.35 -8.48
CA ARG A 78 23.43 24.07 -9.73
C ARG A 78 23.60 22.61 -10.08
#